data_AF-A0A6G3DG11-F1
#
_entry.id   AF-A0A6G3DG11-F1
#
_cell.length_a   1.000
_cell.length_b   1.000
_cell.length_c   1.000
_cell.angle_alpha   90.00
_cell.angle_beta   90.00
_cell.angle_gamma   90.00
#
_symmetry.space_group_name_H-M   'P 1'
#
loop_
_entity.id
_entity.type
_entity.pdbx_description
1 polymer ?
#
loop_
_entity_poly.entity_id
_entity_poly.type
_entity_poly.pdbx_seq_one_letter_code
_entity_poly.pdbx_strand_id
1 'polypeptide(L)' 'MAAADVAEPVYLDALGPRGPYRTRVPDTVTDVSGAEVARLSLVPPVYVDRALAALRKAGPVPADGLDALL' A
#
# COMPACT_ATOMS: atom_id res chain seq x y z
N MET A 1 22.87 18.34 3.53
CA MET A 1 21.86 17.28 3.34
C MET A 1 20.93 17.41 4.52
N ALA A 2 19.81 18.13 4.34
CA ALA A 2 18.90 18.43 5.44
C ALA A 2 18.40 17.10 5.98
N ALA A 3 18.55 16.88 7.29
CA ALA A 3 17.84 15.82 7.98
C ALA A 3 16.37 15.99 7.59
N ALA A 4 15.79 14.97 6.94
CA ALA A 4 14.34 14.91 6.83
C ALA A 4 13.82 15.11 8.27
N ASP A 5 12.94 16.09 8.43
CA ASP A 5 12.22 16.34 9.67
C ASP A 5 11.82 14.99 10.26
N VAL A 6 12.05 14.76 11.56
CA VAL A 6 11.79 13.46 12.20
C VAL A 6 10.28 13.30 12.34
N ALA A 7 9.62 13.14 11.20
CA ALA A 7 8.23 12.85 11.09
C ALA A 7 8.04 11.46 11.69
N GLU A 8 7.04 11.34 12.56
CA GLU A 8 6.64 10.05 13.10
C GLU A 8 6.43 9.05 11.94
N PRO A 9 6.98 7.83 12.03
CA PRO A 9 6.89 6.85 10.96
C PRO A 9 5.45 6.65 10.50
N VAL A 10 5.20 6.88 9.21
CA VAL A 10 3.85 6.78 8.65
C VAL A 10 3.44 5.31 8.59
N TYR A 11 2.21 5.01 9.00
CA TYR A 11 1.68 3.67 8.86
C TYR A 11 0.98 3.49 7.52
N LEU A 12 1.38 2.47 6.78
CA LEU A 12 0.88 2.15 5.45
C LEU A 12 -0.02 0.92 5.56
N ASP A 13 -1.32 1.13 5.33
CA ASP A 13 -2.27 0.03 5.23
C ASP A 13 -2.10 -0.68 3.89
N ALA A 14 -2.31 -1.99 3.89
CA ALA A 14 -2.36 -2.75 2.65
C ALA A 14 -3.73 -2.55 2.00
N LEU A 15 -3.77 -2.39 0.67
CA LEU A 15 -5.02 -2.19 -0.04
C LEU A 15 -5.51 -3.50 -0.64
N GLY A 16 -6.67 -3.95 -0.18
CA GLY A 16 -7.38 -5.08 -0.76
C GLY A 16 -8.61 -4.65 -1.55
N PRO A 17 -9.27 -5.58 -2.26
CA PRO A 17 -10.49 -5.32 -3.02
C PRO A 17 -11.69 -4.90 -2.15
N ARG A 18 -11.57 -4.99 -0.82
CA ARG A 18 -12.57 -4.55 0.15
C ARG A 18 -12.14 -3.30 0.93
N GLY A 19 -11.08 -2.62 0.47
CA GLY A 19 -10.51 -1.45 1.13
C GLY A 19 -9.25 -1.78 1.96
N PRO A 20 -8.86 -0.86 2.86
CA PRO A 20 -7.66 -0.98 3.68
C PRO A 20 -7.66 -2.19 4.61
N TYR A 21 -6.49 -2.79 4.77
CA TYR A 21 -6.19 -3.84 5.72
C TYR A 21 -4.98 -3.43 6.55
N ARG A 22 -5.14 -3.46 7.87
CA ARG A 22 -4.07 -3.16 8.82
C ARG A 22 -3.62 -4.43 9.53
N THR A 23 -2.34 -4.78 9.37
CA THR A 23 -1.76 -5.88 10.13
C THR A 23 -1.55 -5.47 11.59
N ARG A 24 -1.53 -6.46 12.49
CA ARG A 24 -1.17 -6.24 13.90
C ARG A 24 0.34 -6.07 14.10
N VAL A 25 1.14 -6.70 13.26
CA VAL A 25 2.62 -6.63 13.30
C VAL A 25 3.09 -6.14 11.93
N PRO A 26 3.39 -4.85 11.79
CA PRO A 26 3.85 -4.26 10.53
C PRO A 26 5.35 -4.46 10.33
N ASP A 27 5.74 -4.51 9.06
CA ASP A 27 7.14 -4.51 8.67
C ASP A 27 7.69 -3.08 8.75
N THR A 28 8.93 -2.95 9.19
CA THR A 28 9.62 -1.65 9.24
C THR A 28 10.19 -1.32 7.87
N VAL A 29 9.92 -0.10 7.38
CA VAL A 29 10.56 0.46 6.19
C VAL A 29 11.59 1.48 6.64
N THR A 30 12.84 1.29 6.23
CA THR A 30 13.95 2.20 6.51
C THR A 30 14.39 2.95 5.27
N ASP A 31 14.87 4.18 5.44
CA ASP A 31 15.58 4.89 4.39
C ASP A 31 17.00 4.32 4.18
N VAL A 32 17.76 4.94 3.27
CA VAL A 32 19.14 4.53 2.95
C VAL A 32 20.15 4.78 4.08
N SER A 33 19.79 5.59 5.06
CA SER A 33 20.59 5.82 6.28
C SER A 33 20.27 4.81 7.39
N GLY A 34 19.21 4.01 7.21
CA GLY A 34 18.68 3.09 8.21
C GLY A 34 17.65 3.73 9.15
N ALA A 35 17.29 5.01 8.94
CA ALA A 35 16.24 5.65 9.72
C ALA A 35 14.87 5.08 9.34
N GLU A 36 14.05 4.77 10.34
CA GLU A 36 12.70 4.30 10.13
C GLU A 36 11.83 5.42 9.58
N VAL A 37 11.17 5.17 8.44
CA VAL A 37 10.30 6.16 7.78
C VAL A 37 8.84 5.70 7.69
N ALA A 38 8.59 4.39 7.77
CA ALA A 38 7.23 3.86 7.73
C ALA A 38 7.09 2.48 8.38
N ARG A 39 5.83 2.14 8.70
CA ARG A 39 5.38 0.82 9.13
C ARG A 39 4.41 0.26 8.09
N LEU A 40 4.77 -0.82 7.42
CA LEU A 40 4.02 -1.39 6.30
C LEU A 40 3.19 -2.60 6.73
N SER A 41 1.89 -2.56 6.41
CA SER A 41 1.05 -3.74 6.53
C SER A 41 1.32 -4.73 5.41
N LEU A 42 1.54 -5.99 5.79
CA LEU A 42 1.53 -7.12 4.86
C LEU A 42 0.26 -7.96 5.04
N VAL A 43 -0.33 -8.37 3.92
CA VAL A 43 -1.53 -9.21 3.89
C VAL A 43 -1.14 -10.69 3.81
N PRO A 44 -1.96 -11.60 4.40
CA PRO A 44 -1.77 -13.03 4.19
C PRO A 44 -1.92 -13.44 2.71
N PRO A 45 -1.31 -14.55 2.24
CA PRO A 45 -1.34 -14.96 0.83
C PRO A 45 -2.76 -15.04 0.23
N VAL A 46 -3.74 -15.55 0.99
CA VAL A 46 -5.13 -15.65 0.52
C VAL A 46 -5.77 -14.30 0.17
N TYR A 47 -5.31 -13.21 0.78
CA TYR A 47 -5.78 -11.86 0.44
C TYR A 47 -5.19 -11.39 -0.88
N VAL A 48 -3.93 -11.75 -1.18
CA VAL A 48 -3.28 -11.50 -2.48
C VAL A 48 -4.06 -12.21 -3.59
N ASP A 49 -4.35 -13.50 -3.42
CA ASP A 49 -5.09 -14.28 -4.42
C ASP A 49 -6.48 -13.68 -4.70
N ARG A 50 -7.17 -13.24 -3.65
CA ARG A 50 -8.48 -12.57 -3.75
C ARG A 50 -8.39 -11.21 -4.44
N ALA A 51 -7.36 -10.43 -4.14
CA ALA A 51 -7.11 -9.15 -4.79
C ALA A 51 -6.85 -9.33 -6.28
N LEU A 52 -5.96 -10.26 -6.65
CA LEU A 52 -5.66 -10.58 -8.04
C LEU A 52 -6.88 -11.13 -8.78
N ALA A 53 -7.69 -11.97 -8.13
CA ALA A 53 -8.94 -12.45 -8.71
C ALA A 53 -9.96 -11.34 -8.95
N ALA A 54 -10.03 -10.33 -8.07
CA ALA A 54 -10.89 -9.17 -8.27
C ALA A 54 -10.39 -8.29 -9.43
N LEU A 55 -9.08 -8.01 -9.50
CA LEU A 55 -8.47 -7.26 -10.60
C LEU A 55 -8.70 -7.93 -11.96
N ARG A 56 -8.54 -9.25 -12.05
CA ARG A 56 -8.81 -10.01 -13.28
C ARG A 56 -10.28 -9.98 -13.72
N LYS A 57 -11.20 -9.76 -12.79
CA LYS A 57 -12.64 -9.63 -13.08
C LYS A 57 -13.05 -8.20 -13.41
N ALA A 58 -12.23 -7.21 -13.07
CA ALA A 58 -12.51 -5.82 -13.38
C ALA A 58 -12.49 -5.63 -14.89
N GLY A 59 -13.50 -4.92 -15.40
CA GLY A 59 -13.52 -4.51 -16.81
C GLY A 59 -12.44 -3.47 -17.09
N PRO A 60 -12.04 -3.31 -18.36
CA PRO A 60 -11.15 -2.21 -18.74
C PRO A 60 -11.82 -0.86 -18.43
N VAL A 61 -11.02 0.10 -17.99
CA VAL A 61 -11.46 1.48 -17.89
C VAL A 61 -11.57 2.05 -19.32
N PRO A 62 -12.71 2.64 -19.71
CA PRO A 62 -12.83 3.36 -20.97
C PRO A 62 -11.77 4.47 -21.07
N ALA A 63 -11.12 4.61 -22.23
CA ALA A 63 -9.98 5.51 -22.39
C ALA A 63 -10.33 7.00 -22.12
N ASP A 64 -11.58 7.38 -22.38
CA ASP A 64 -12.17 8.69 -22.11
C ASP A 64 -12.41 8.96 -20.61
N GLY A 65 -12.39 7.93 -19.76
CA GLY A 65 -12.60 8.03 -18.31
C GLY A 65 -11.33 7.86 -17.48
N LEU A 66 -10.17 7.60 -18.10
CA LEU A 66 -8.94 7.30 -17.36
C LEU A 66 -8.42 8.51 -16.57
N ASP A 67 -8.47 9.71 -17.16
CA ASP A 67 -8.02 10.95 -16.52
C ASP A 67 -8.83 11.28 -15.24
N ALA A 68 -10.07 10.80 -15.14
CA ALA A 68 -10.90 11.00 -13.96
C ALA A 68 -10.52 10.08 -12.78
N LEU A 69 -9.64 9.08 -13.00
CA LEU A 69 -9.19 8.13 -11.99
C LEU A 69 -7.79 8.45 -11.43
N LEU A 70 -7.03 9.37 -12.04
CA LEU A 70 -5.66 9.74 -11.68
C LEU A 70 -5.60 11.14 -11.05
#